data_AF-A0AAN6RG88-F1
#
_entry.id   AF-A0AAN6RG88-F1
#
_cell.length_a   1.000
_cell.length_b   1.000
_cell.length_c   1.000
_cell.angle_alpha   90.00
_cell.angle_beta   90.00
_cell.angle_gamma   90.00
#
_symmetry.space_group_name_H-M   'P 1'
#
loop_
_entity.id
_entity.type
_entity.pdbx_description
1 polymer ?
#
loop_
_entity_poly.entity_id
_entity_poly.type
_entity_poly.pdbx_seq_one_letter_code
_entity_poly.pdbx_strand_id
1 'polypeptide(L)'
;MSRQEIIHAYRHLYRQGLHAVQFSKPARFTLRDRIRLAFRRGVTADYDPQKIQNTLEFLKYATMENGLEHKIVKNLLHVWWDEGKGGKGKFKKAATGDELRLKVTAFDLFNHNIDMLNETMGLCIPAVTVREPLPLARTIP
;
A
#
# COMPACT_ATOMS: atom_id res chain seq x y z
N MET A 1 -9.93 19.54 -7.66
CA MET A 1 -9.65 19.19 -6.25
C MET A 1 -8.65 20.15 -5.68
N SER A 2 -8.94 20.68 -4.49
CA SER A 2 -8.06 21.58 -3.75
C SER A 2 -6.96 20.79 -3.03
N ARG A 3 -5.78 21.40 -2.88
CA ARG A 3 -4.67 20.81 -2.10
C ARG A 3 -5.07 20.49 -0.66
N GLN A 4 -6.01 21.24 -0.10
CA GLN A 4 -6.49 21.05 1.27
C GLN A 4 -7.26 19.72 1.40
N GLU A 5 -8.15 19.40 0.46
CA GLU A 5 -8.91 18.14 0.46
C GLU A 5 -8.00 16.90 0.45
N ILE A 6 -6.92 16.94 -0.34
CA ILE A 6 -5.93 15.86 -0.39
C ILE A 6 -5.22 15.69 0.96
N ILE A 7 -4.84 16.81 1.61
CA ILE A 7 -4.20 16.79 2.93
C ILE A 7 -5.18 16.23 3.98
N HIS A 8 -6.45 16.61 3.92
CA HIS A 8 -7.49 16.09 4.80
C HIS A 8 -7.66 14.60 4.61
N ALA A 9 -7.82 14.12 3.37
CA ALA A 9 -7.93 12.70 3.05
C ALA A 9 -6.73 11.89 3.59
N TYR A 10 -5.50 12.36 3.35
CA TYR A 10 -4.29 11.76 3.92
C TYR A 10 -4.38 11.64 5.44
N ARG A 11 -4.76 12.73 6.13
CA ARG A 11 -4.86 12.75 7.60
C ARG A 11 -5.94 11.82 8.11
N HIS A 12 -7.09 11.77 7.47
CA HIS A 12 -8.21 10.91 7.88
C HIS A 12 -7.86 9.43 7.70
N LEU A 13 -7.35 9.05 6.52
CA LEU A 13 -6.93 7.66 6.25
C LEU A 13 -5.82 7.23 7.20
N TYR A 14 -4.84 8.09 7.45
CA TYR A 14 -3.76 7.78 8.38
C TYR A 14 -4.28 7.57 9.81
N ARG A 15 -5.12 8.47 10.32
CA ARG A 15 -5.67 8.34 11.68
C ARG A 15 -6.54 7.08 11.81
N GLN A 16 -7.50 6.87 10.90
CA GLN A 16 -8.38 5.70 10.97
C GLN A 16 -7.60 4.40 10.80
N GLY A 17 -6.62 4.37 9.90
CA GLY A 17 -5.75 3.22 9.76
C GLY A 17 -4.94 2.93 11.02
N LEU A 18 -4.48 3.93 11.78
CA LEU A 18 -3.81 3.70 13.07
C LEU A 18 -4.74 3.02 14.10
N HIS A 19 -6.01 3.38 14.12
CA HIS A 19 -7.01 2.70 14.95
C HIS A 19 -7.24 1.26 14.47
N ALA A 20 -7.37 1.03 13.15
CA ALA A 20 -7.58 -0.30 12.57
C ALA A 20 -6.46 -1.28 12.94
N VAL A 21 -5.24 -0.78 13.11
CA VAL A 21 -4.06 -1.59 13.48
C VAL A 21 -3.75 -1.56 14.97
N GLN A 22 -4.63 -0.94 15.77
CA GLN A 22 -4.52 -0.78 17.22
C GLN A 22 -3.17 -0.21 17.66
N PHE A 23 -2.59 0.70 16.85
CA PHE A 23 -1.28 1.30 17.08
C PHE A 23 -0.14 0.28 17.32
N SER A 24 -0.32 -0.96 16.85
CA SER A 24 0.62 -2.06 17.08
C SER A 24 1.93 -1.89 16.30
N LYS A 25 3.02 -2.42 16.86
CA LYS A 25 4.31 -2.54 16.17
C LYS A 25 4.40 -3.94 15.58
N PRO A 26 4.88 -4.12 14.33
CA PRO A 26 5.39 -3.10 13.42
C PRO A 26 4.32 -2.41 12.55
N ALA A 27 3.08 -2.89 12.58
CA ALA A 27 1.99 -2.51 11.67
C ALA A 27 1.81 -0.99 11.47
N ARG A 28 1.83 -0.20 12.54
CA ARG A 28 1.66 1.26 12.46
C ARG A 28 2.71 1.96 11.59
N PHE A 29 3.95 1.45 11.58
CA PHE A 29 5.02 2.01 10.78
C PHE A 29 4.88 1.58 9.32
N THR A 30 4.58 0.31 9.07
CA THR A 30 4.27 -0.22 7.74
C THR A 30 3.14 0.56 7.08
N LEU A 31 2.03 0.74 7.80
CA LEU A 31 0.86 1.49 7.34
C LEU A 31 1.23 2.93 6.99
N ARG A 32 1.91 3.64 7.91
CA ARG A 32 2.35 5.02 7.70
C ARG A 32 3.16 5.13 6.41
N ASP A 33 4.14 4.26 6.24
CA ASP A 33 5.08 4.33 5.13
C ASP A 33 4.36 4.03 3.81
N ARG A 34 3.36 3.13 3.80
CA ARG A 34 2.51 2.87 2.64
C ARG A 34 1.60 4.03 2.27
N ILE A 35 0.87 4.59 3.22
CA ILE A 35 0.00 5.75 2.96
C ILE A 35 0.84 6.92 2.45
N ARG A 36 2.01 7.17 3.06
CA ARG A 36 2.92 8.22 2.59
C ARG A 36 3.42 7.95 1.17
N LEU A 37 3.76 6.71 0.84
CA LEU A 37 4.21 6.34 -0.51
C LEU A 37 3.10 6.59 -1.54
N ALA A 38 1.88 6.12 -1.25
CA ALA A 38 0.72 6.29 -2.13
C ALA A 38 0.42 7.77 -2.41
N PHE A 39 0.37 8.62 -1.37
CA PHE A 39 0.11 10.05 -1.54
C PHE A 39 1.29 10.82 -2.17
N ARG A 40 2.51 10.26 -2.16
CA ARG A 40 3.68 10.87 -2.83
C ARG A 40 3.78 10.50 -4.29
N ARG A 41 3.40 9.27 -4.65
CA ARG A 41 3.47 8.74 -6.02
C ARG A 41 2.18 8.95 -6.81
N GLY A 42 1.03 9.03 -6.13
CA GLY A 42 -0.27 9.22 -6.77
C GLY A 42 -0.39 10.59 -7.44
N VAL A 43 -1.19 10.64 -8.51
CA VAL A 43 -1.47 11.87 -9.23
C VAL A 43 -2.71 12.52 -8.63
N THR A 44 -2.78 13.86 -8.62
CA THR A 44 -3.94 14.59 -8.08
C THR A 44 -5.24 14.31 -8.84
N ALA A 45 -5.13 13.83 -10.08
CA ALA A 45 -6.25 13.38 -10.93
C ALA A 45 -6.90 12.09 -10.41
N ASP A 46 -6.18 11.26 -9.66
CA ASP A 46 -6.68 9.98 -9.14
C ASP A 46 -7.48 10.14 -7.83
N TYR A 47 -7.61 11.38 -7.34
CA TYR A 47 -8.37 11.65 -6.13
C TYR A 47 -9.87 11.47 -6.37
N ASP A 48 -10.46 10.54 -5.62
CA ASP A 48 -11.90 10.28 -5.60
C ASP A 48 -12.41 10.33 -4.14
N PRO A 49 -13.23 11.34 -3.78
CA PRO A 49 -13.71 11.51 -2.41
C PRO A 49 -14.61 10.34 -1.97
N GLN A 50 -15.34 9.70 -2.88
CA GLN A 50 -16.18 8.56 -2.54
C GLN A 50 -15.31 7.36 -2.17
N LYS A 51 -14.23 7.10 -2.92
CA LYS A 51 -13.29 6.03 -2.57
C LYS A 51 -12.60 6.27 -1.24
N ILE A 52 -12.25 7.52 -0.93
CA ILE A 52 -11.73 7.89 0.39
C ILE A 52 -12.74 7.55 1.49
N GLN A 53 -14.00 7.94 1.31
CA GLN A 53 -15.06 7.70 2.30
C GLN A 53 -15.31 6.20 2.52
N ASN A 54 -15.44 5.43 1.44
CA ASN A 54 -15.59 3.97 1.50
C ASN A 54 -14.40 3.32 2.22
N THR A 55 -13.18 3.80 1.96
CA THR A 55 -11.97 3.29 2.63
C THR A 55 -11.93 3.66 4.11
N LEU A 56 -12.41 4.83 4.51
CA LEU A 56 -12.54 5.20 5.92
C LEU A 56 -13.54 4.31 6.65
N GLU A 57 -14.65 3.98 6.00
CA GLU A 57 -15.67 3.07 6.52
C GLU A 57 -15.15 1.63 6.63
N PHE A 58 -14.48 1.13 5.59
CA PHE A 58 -13.78 -0.16 5.64
C PHE A 58 -12.78 -0.26 6.81
N LEU A 59 -11.97 0.78 7.02
CA LEU A 59 -11.02 0.84 8.14
C LEU A 59 -11.73 0.95 9.49
N LYS A 60 -12.88 1.63 9.55
CA LYS A 60 -13.71 1.68 10.76
C LYS A 60 -14.23 0.29 11.10
N TYR A 61 -14.76 -0.47 10.14
CA TYR A 61 -15.22 -1.84 10.39
C TYR A 61 -14.09 -2.76 10.85
N ALA A 62 -12.87 -2.59 10.32
CA ALA A 62 -11.68 -3.29 10.79
C ALA A 62 -11.31 -3.03 12.28
N THR A 63 -11.85 -1.97 12.89
CA THR A 63 -11.71 -1.68 14.34
C THR A 63 -12.81 -2.28 15.20
N MET A 64 -14.01 -2.45 14.65
CA MET A 64 -15.21 -2.78 15.43
C MET A 64 -15.30 -4.29 15.68
N GLU A 65 -14.93 -5.10 14.69
CA GLU A 65 -15.07 -6.54 14.74
C GLU A 65 -13.79 -7.24 14.25
N ASN A 66 -13.58 -8.49 14.69
CA ASN A 66 -12.56 -9.35 14.09
C ASN A 66 -13.08 -10.02 12.80
N GLY A 67 -13.64 -9.18 11.93
CA GLY A 67 -14.30 -9.53 10.68
C GLY A 67 -13.33 -9.70 9.52
N LEU A 68 -13.87 -9.66 8.29
CA LEU A 68 -13.08 -9.80 7.07
C LEU A 68 -12.16 -8.59 6.88
N GLU A 69 -12.64 -7.38 7.14
CA GLU A 69 -11.90 -6.12 7.01
C GLU A 69 -10.67 -6.14 7.91
N HIS A 70 -10.81 -6.59 9.16
CA HIS A 70 -9.69 -6.75 10.08
C HIS A 70 -8.65 -7.74 9.54
N LYS A 71 -9.09 -8.91 9.05
CA LYS A 71 -8.21 -9.93 8.47
C LYS A 71 -7.50 -9.44 7.22
N ILE A 72 -8.20 -8.70 6.35
CA ILE A 72 -7.64 -8.10 5.14
C ILE A 72 -6.57 -7.08 5.53
N VAL A 73 -6.86 -6.12 6.41
CA VAL A 73 -5.89 -5.12 6.89
C VAL A 73 -4.66 -5.79 7.50
N LYS A 74 -4.85 -6.82 8.32
CA LYS A 74 -3.75 -7.59 8.91
C LYS A 74 -2.87 -8.25 7.85
N ASN A 75 -3.47 -8.89 6.85
CA ASN A 75 -2.75 -9.55 5.77
C ASN A 75 -1.99 -8.55 4.89
N LEU A 76 -2.62 -7.43 4.53
CA LEU A 76 -1.97 -6.34 3.78
C LEU A 76 -0.70 -5.88 4.49
N LEU A 77 -0.79 -5.63 5.81
CA LEU A 77 0.36 -5.21 6.60
C LEU A 77 1.44 -6.26 6.71
N HIS A 78 1.08 -7.55 6.76
CA HIS A 78 2.03 -8.63 6.79
C HIS A 78 2.87 -8.65 5.50
N VAL A 79 2.20 -8.58 4.34
CA VAL A 79 2.85 -8.56 3.03
C VAL A 79 3.67 -7.27 2.84
N TRP A 80 3.12 -6.10 3.13
CA TRP A 80 3.83 -4.83 3.00
C TRP A 80 5.05 -4.72 3.92
N TRP A 81 4.99 -5.34 5.10
CA TRP A 81 6.11 -5.40 6.03
C TRP A 81 7.22 -6.32 5.51
N ASP A 82 6.86 -7.47 4.95
CA ASP A 82 7.83 -8.38 4.32
C ASP A 82 8.47 -7.75 3.08
N GLU A 83 7.66 -7.11 2.23
CA GLU A 83 8.13 -6.37 1.06
C GLU A 83 9.15 -5.27 1.46
N GLY A 84 8.83 -4.49 2.50
CA GLY A 84 9.72 -3.45 3.03
C GLY A 84 10.99 -4.00 3.69
N LYS A 85 10.95 -5.23 4.22
CA LYS A 85 12.11 -5.95 4.73
C LYS A 85 12.98 -6.57 3.63
N GLY A 86 12.40 -6.85 2.47
CA GLY A 86 12.99 -7.55 1.33
C GLY A 86 14.27 -6.94 0.71
N GLY A 87 14.83 -5.87 1.28
CA GLY A 87 16.14 -5.32 0.90
C GLY A 87 17.13 -5.12 2.06
N LYS A 88 16.73 -5.32 3.32
CA LYS A 88 17.59 -5.08 4.51
C LYS A 88 18.10 -6.36 5.18
N GLY A 89 17.77 -7.53 4.63
CA GLY A 89 18.39 -8.78 5.01
C GLY A 89 19.83 -8.83 4.52
N LYS A 90 20.78 -8.56 5.44
CA LYS A 90 22.23 -8.83 5.41
C LYS A 90 22.84 -9.03 4.02
N PHE A 91 23.69 -8.08 3.59
CA PHE A 91 24.70 -8.21 2.52
C PHE A 91 24.61 -9.52 1.72
N LYS A 92 23.65 -9.60 0.78
CA LYS A 92 23.63 -10.70 -0.17
C LYS A 92 24.52 -10.31 -1.35
N LYS A 93 25.25 -11.30 -1.88
CA LYS A 93 25.99 -11.20 -3.14
C LYS A 93 25.14 -10.47 -4.19
N ALA A 94 25.79 -9.74 -5.11
CA ALA A 94 25.12 -9.06 -6.20
C ALA A 94 24.07 -9.99 -6.84
N ALA A 95 22.80 -9.63 -6.72
CA ALA A 95 21.70 -10.45 -7.19
C ALA A 95 21.79 -10.56 -8.71
N THR A 96 21.66 -11.77 -9.24
CA THR A 96 21.59 -12.01 -10.69
C THR A 96 20.40 -11.26 -11.29
N GLY A 97 20.46 -10.88 -12.56
CA GLY A 97 19.37 -10.18 -13.26
C GLY A 97 18.01 -10.87 -13.10
N ASP A 98 17.98 -12.20 -13.13
CA ASP A 98 16.75 -12.97 -12.94
C ASP A 98 16.21 -12.93 -11.51
N GLU A 99 17.09 -12.95 -10.49
CA GLU A 99 16.66 -12.77 -9.10
C GLU A 99 16.07 -11.37 -8.87
N LEU A 100 16.59 -10.36 -9.57
CA LEU A 100 16.07 -9.00 -9.49
C LEU A 100 14.69 -8.92 -10.15
N ARG A 101 14.51 -9.54 -11.32
CA ARG A 101 13.22 -9.63 -12.01
C ARG A 101 12.17 -10.35 -11.17
N LEU A 102 12.52 -11.52 -10.61
CA LEU A 102 11.62 -12.29 -9.73
C LEU A 102 11.21 -11.47 -8.50
N LYS A 103 12.12 -10.71 -7.90
CA LYS A 103 11.78 -9.83 -6.76
C LYS A 103 10.90 -8.65 -7.13
N VAL A 104 10.98 -8.17 -8.38
CA VAL A 104 10.08 -7.11 -8.88
C VAL A 104 8.68 -7.69 -9.06
N THR A 105 8.56 -8.86 -9.70
CA THR A 105 7.27 -9.45 -10.05
C THR A 105 6.58 -10.24 -8.93
N ALA A 106 7.31 -10.54 -7.83
CA ALA A 106 6.79 -11.37 -6.73
C ALA A 106 5.50 -10.83 -6.08
N PHE A 107 5.27 -9.52 -6.16
CA PHE A 107 4.10 -8.87 -5.56
C PHE A 107 3.05 -8.45 -6.60
N ASP A 108 3.24 -8.74 -7.89
CA ASP A 108 2.35 -8.27 -8.96
C ASP A 108 0.92 -8.81 -8.78
N LEU A 109 0.78 -10.12 -8.54
CA LEU A 109 -0.54 -10.73 -8.30
C LEU A 109 -1.21 -10.16 -7.04
N PHE A 110 -0.41 -9.88 -6.01
CA PHE A 110 -0.92 -9.28 -4.78
C PHE A 110 -1.45 -7.86 -5.03
N ASN A 111 -0.70 -7.04 -5.76
CA ASN A 111 -1.14 -5.69 -6.11
C ASN A 111 -2.35 -5.70 -7.03
N HIS A 112 -2.37 -6.59 -8.03
CA HIS A 112 -3.53 -6.77 -8.90
C HIS A 112 -4.79 -7.14 -8.10
N ASN A 113 -4.68 -8.03 -7.10
CA ASN A 113 -5.81 -8.35 -6.23
C ASN A 113 -6.28 -7.15 -5.38
N ILE A 114 -5.37 -6.26 -4.98
CA ILE A 114 -5.73 -5.00 -4.31
C ILE A 114 -6.48 -4.09 -5.28
N ASP A 115 -6.03 -3.99 -6.53
CA ASP A 115 -6.71 -3.19 -7.55
C ASP A 115 -8.12 -3.72 -7.81
N MET A 116 -8.28 -5.03 -7.97
CA MET A 116 -9.60 -5.66 -8.11
C MET A 116 -10.50 -5.41 -6.88
N LEU A 117 -9.93 -5.47 -5.66
CA LEU A 117 -10.66 -5.13 -4.43
C LEU A 117 -11.09 -3.67 -4.43
N ASN A 118 -10.20 -2.76 -4.84
CA ASN A 118 -10.48 -1.34 -4.95
C ASN A 118 -11.57 -1.04 -5.98
N GLU A 119 -11.57 -1.73 -7.11
CA GLU A 119 -12.57 -1.58 -8.15
C GLU A 119 -13.95 -2.09 -7.69
N THR A 120 -13.99 -3.29 -7.10
CA THR A 120 -15.24 -3.94 -6.68
C THR A 120 -15.91 -3.27 -5.49
N MET A 121 -15.13 -2.79 -4.52
CA MET A 121 -15.66 -2.14 -3.31
C MET A 121 -15.59 -0.61 -3.35
N GLY A 122 -15.06 -0.03 -4.44
CA GLY A 122 -14.82 1.41 -4.54
C GLY A 122 -13.88 1.89 -3.44
N LEU A 123 -12.75 1.21 -3.22
CA LEU A 123 -11.74 1.56 -2.22
C LEU A 123 -10.52 2.22 -2.86
N CYS A 124 -9.62 2.75 -2.04
CA CYS A 124 -8.34 3.32 -2.46
C CYS A 124 -7.16 2.78 -1.63
N ILE A 125 -7.13 1.47 -1.40
CA ILE A 125 -6.03 0.79 -0.70
C ILE A 125 -4.76 0.84 -1.57
N PRO A 126 -3.57 1.16 -1.02
CA PRO A 126 -2.34 1.23 -1.80
C PRO A 126 -1.95 -0.12 -2.44
N ALA A 127 -2.00 -0.21 -3.77
CA ALA A 127 -1.48 -1.33 -4.57
C ALA A 127 -0.01 -1.10 -5.05
N VAL A 128 0.70 -0.15 -4.44
CA VAL A 128 2.01 0.30 -4.93
C VAL A 128 3.14 -0.49 -4.29
N THR A 129 4.00 -1.09 -5.10
CA THR A 129 5.27 -1.69 -4.65
C THR A 129 6.24 -0.62 -4.15
N VAL A 130 7.11 -0.93 -3.18
CA VAL A 130 8.21 -0.01 -2.77
C VAL A 130 9.21 0.13 -3.91
N ARG A 131 9.45 -0.97 -4.63
CA ARG A 131 10.45 -1.05 -5.68
C ARG A 131 9.91 -0.35 -6.92
N GLU A 132 10.61 0.69 -7.37
CA GLU A 132 10.39 1.18 -8.73
C GLU A 132 10.55 -0.01 -9.69
N PRO A 133 9.71 -0.12 -10.73
CA PRO A 133 10.07 -0.96 -11.85
C PRO A 133 11.47 -0.54 -12.29
N LEU A 134 12.36 -1.50 -12.54
CA LEU A 134 13.66 -1.20 -13.12
C LEU A 134 13.42 -0.23 -14.28
N PRO A 135 14.19 0.87 -14.41
CA PRO A 135 14.12 1.66 -15.63
C PRO A 135 14.29 0.65 -16.75
N LEU A 136 13.25 0.49 -17.58
CA LEU A 136 13.35 -0.26 -18.82
C LEU A 136 14.60 0.31 -19.46
N ALA A 137 15.65 -0.52 -19.50
CA ALA A 137 16.92 -0.10 -20.05
C ALA A 137 16.58 0.51 -21.40
N ARG A 138 16.88 1.80 -21.53
CA ARG A 138 16.73 2.56 -22.76
C ARG A 138 17.15 1.63 -23.88
N THR A 139 16.25 1.42 -24.82
CA THR A 139 16.50 0.84 -26.13
C THR A 139 17.94 1.15 -26.53
N ILE A 140 18.78 0.12 -26.49
CA ILE A 140 20.12 0.16 -27.05
C ILE A 140 19.91 0.37 -28.57
N PRO A 141 20.65 1.30 -29.20
CA PRO A 141 20.43 1.71 -30.60
C PRO A 141 20.49 0.56 -31.60
#